data_AF-A0A4V1UQD1-F1
#
_entry.id   AF-A0A4V1UQD1-F1
#
_cell.length_a   1.000
_cell.length_b   1.000
_cell.length_c   1.000
_cell.angle_alpha   90.00
_cell.angle_beta   90.00
_cell.angle_gamma   90.00
#
_symmetry.space_group_name_H-M   'P 1'
#
loop_
_entity.id
_entity.type
_entity.pdbx_description
1 polymer ?
#
loop_
_entity_poly.entity_id
_entity_poly.type
_entity_poly.pdbx_seq_one_letter_code
_entity_poly.pdbx_strand_id
1 'polypeptide(L)' 'IMTTLAMVVGMIPMAAGFGEGGDQASPLARAVIGGLIASTFATLIVLPLIFSWVQKKTSIVSVSLDPEDKESRFYVEKEA' A
#
# COMPACT_ATOMS: atom_id res chain seq x y z
N ILE A 1 2.50 -6.36 -6.70
CA ILE A 1 3.04 -7.73 -6.92
C ILE A 1 4.15 -7.73 -7.98
N MET A 2 3.94 -7.18 -9.18
CA MET A 2 4.95 -7.13 -10.26
C MET A 2 6.32 -6.58 -9.79
N THR A 3 6.33 -5.42 -9.12
CA THR A 3 7.55 -4.78 -8.62
C THR A 3 8.31 -5.67 -7.64
N THR A 4 7.61 -6.30 -6.70
CA THR A 4 8.20 -7.23 -5.73
C THR A 4 8.85 -8.42 -6.42
N LEU A 5 8.17 -9.04 -7.40
CA LEU A 5 8.70 -10.18 -8.14
C LEU A 5 9.97 -9.82 -8.92
N ALA A 6 9.95 -8.69 -9.64
CA ALA A 6 11.11 -8.22 -10.39
C ALA A 6 12.33 -8.01 -9.48
N MET A 7 12.11 -7.41 -8.30
CA MET A 7 13.17 -7.16 -7.33
C MET A 7 13.70 -8.46 -6.71
N VAL A 8 12.83 -9.39 -6.33
CA VAL A 8 13.24 -10.70 -5.79
C VAL A 8 14.07 -11.46 -6.81
N VAL A 9 13.63 -11.54 -8.06
CA VAL A 9 14.36 -12.23 -9.14
C VAL A 9 15.72 -11.58 -9.40
N GLY A 10 15.77 -10.24 -9.46
CA GLY A 10 17.02 -9.51 -9.65
C GLY A 10 18.03 -9.70 -8.50
N MET A 11 17.56 -10.00 -7.28
CA MET A 11 18.40 -10.22 -6.11
C MET A 11 18.82 -11.68 -5.88
N ILE A 12 18.34 -12.65 -6.69
CA ILE A 12 18.71 -14.07 -6.59
C ILE A 12 20.24 -14.29 -6.60
N PRO A 13 21.03 -13.75 -7.56
CA PRO A 13 22.48 -14.01 -7.58
C PRO A 13 23.20 -13.40 -6.37
N MET A 14 22.74 -12.24 -5.89
CA MET A 14 23.26 -11.59 -4.70
C MET A 14 22.97 -12.42 -3.44
N ALA A 15 21.75 -12.96 -3.31
CA ALA A 15 21.35 -13.81 -2.18
C ALA A 15 22.04 -15.19 -2.18
N ALA A 16 22.50 -15.65 -3.35
CA ALA A 16 23.34 -16.83 -3.49
C ALA A 16 24.80 -16.59 -3.07
N GLY A 17 25.22 -15.32 -2.92
CA GLY A 17 26.58 -14.95 -2.50
C GLY A 17 27.62 -15.04 -3.62
N PHE A 18 27.20 -14.96 -4.88
CA PHE A 18 28.14 -14.94 -6.00
C PHE A 18 28.84 -13.58 -6.12
N GLY A 19 30.18 -13.58 -6.08
CA GLY A 19 31.01 -12.38 -6.24
C GLY A 19 31.85 -12.02 -5.01
N GLU A 20 32.82 -11.14 -5.19
CA GLU A 20 33.64 -10.61 -4.09
C GLU A 20 32.76 -9.83 -3.09
N GLY A 21 32.89 -10.14 -1.79
CA GLY A 21 32.01 -9.57 -0.75
C GLY A 21 30.64 -10.24 -0.63
N GLY A 22 30.41 -11.35 -1.33
CA GLY A 22 29.16 -12.13 -1.27
C GLY A 22 28.76 -12.56 0.15
N ASP A 23 29.73 -12.82 1.03
CA ASP A 23 29.48 -13.19 2.43
C ASP A 23 28.76 -12.08 3.22
N GLN A 24 28.96 -10.81 2.87
CA GLN A 24 28.28 -9.68 3.49
C GLN A 24 26.98 -9.31 2.77
N ALA A 25 26.97 -9.38 1.43
CA ALA A 25 25.81 -9.00 0.62
C ALA A 25 24.67 -10.05 0.64
N SER A 26 25.01 -11.33 0.74
CA SER A 26 24.06 -12.45 0.78
C SER A 26 23.05 -12.38 1.94
N PRO A 27 23.47 -12.19 3.21
CA PRO A 27 22.51 -12.07 4.32
C PRO A 27 21.61 -10.83 4.17
N LEU A 28 22.14 -9.72 3.67
CA LEU A 28 21.35 -8.51 3.40
C LEU A 28 20.28 -8.78 2.33
N ALA A 29 20.66 -9.40 1.21
CA ALA A 29 19.74 -9.72 0.12
C ALA A 29 18.62 -10.66 0.58
N ARG A 30 18.94 -11.68 1.40
CA ARG A 30 17.95 -12.60 1.98
C ARG A 30 16.97 -11.86 2.89
N ALA A 31 17.45 -10.94 3.72
CA ALA A 31 16.60 -10.14 4.59
C ALA A 31 15.62 -9.26 3.79
N VAL A 32 16.09 -8.63 2.71
CA VAL A 32 15.26 -7.81 1.83
C VAL A 32 14.19 -8.66 1.14
N ILE A 33 14.56 -9.81 0.55
CA ILE A 33 13.60 -10.71 -0.10
C ILE A 33 12.50 -11.13 0.87
N GLY A 34 12.86 -11.53 2.09
CA GLY A 34 11.89 -11.87 3.14
C GLY A 34 10.97 -10.69 3.50
N GLY A 35 11.55 -9.50 3.67
CA GLY A 35 10.81 -8.27 3.95
C GLY A 35 9.83 -7.89 2.85
N LEU A 36 10.21 -8.04 1.58
CA LEU A 36 9.34 -7.75 0.44
C LEU A 36 8.15 -8.72 0.35
N ILE A 37 8.37 -10.00 0.64
CA ILE A 37 7.31 -11.01 0.69
C ILE A 37 6.35 -10.66 1.84
N ALA A 38 6.87 -10.45 3.05
CA ALA A 38 6.07 -10.07 4.21
C ALA A 38 5.28 -8.77 3.98
N SER A 39 5.91 -7.76 3.38
CA SER A 39 5.29 -6.48 3.02
C SER A 39 4.16 -6.67 2.00
N THR A 40 4.29 -7.60 1.06
CA THR A 40 3.22 -7.90 0.09
C THR A 40 1.99 -8.45 0.80
N PHE A 41 2.15 -9.39 1.73
CA PHE A 41 1.03 -9.89 2.54
C PHE A 41 0.46 -8.81 3.48
N ALA A 42 1.31 -8.02 4.12
CA ALA A 42 0.89 -6.94 4.99
C ALA A 42 0.08 -5.88 4.23
N THR A 43 0.51 -5.49 3.03
CA THR A 43 -0.21 -4.51 2.21
C THR A 43 -1.52 -5.06 1.64
N LEU A 44 -1.63 -6.36 1.39
CA LEU A 44 -2.89 -6.96 0.95
C LEU A 44 -3.89 -7.20 2.08
N ILE A 45 -3.44 -7.43 3.32
CA ILE A 45 -4.31 -7.78 4.45
C ILE A 45 -4.39 -6.65 5.48
N VAL A 46 -3.24 -6.22 6.00
CA VAL A 46 -3.16 -5.24 7.09
C VAL A 46 -3.61 -3.86 6.61
N LEU A 47 -3.19 -3.44 5.42
CA LEU A 47 -3.56 -2.12 4.89
C LEU A 47 -5.08 -1.93 4.74
N PRO A 48 -5.87 -2.82 4.10
CA PRO A 48 -7.32 -2.63 4.02
C PRO A 48 -8.01 -2.71 5.38
N LEU A 49 -7.52 -3.54 6.31
CA LEU A 49 -8.05 -3.61 7.67
C LEU A 49 -7.88 -2.27 8.40
N ILE A 50 -6.68 -1.69 8.34
CA ILE A 50 -6.39 -0.38 8.93
C ILE A 50 -7.22 0.70 8.22
N PHE A 51 -7.26 0.70 6.88
CA PHE A 51 -8.00 1.68 6.12
C PHE A 51 -9.49 1.67 6.47
N SER A 52 -10.12 0.49 6.53
CA SER A 52 -11.52 0.35 6.95
C SER A 52 -11.75 0.82 8.39
N TRP A 53 -10.84 0.48 9.31
CA TRP A 53 -10.95 0.90 10.70
C TRP A 53 -10.87 2.42 10.86
N VAL A 54 -9.97 3.08 10.13
CA VAL A 54 -9.85 4.54 10.11
C VAL A 54 -11.08 5.17 9.45
N GLN A 55 -11.50 4.67 8.29
CA GLN A 55 -12.63 5.24 7.54
C GLN A 55 -13.94 5.17 8.31
N LYS A 56 -14.17 4.15 9.16
CA LYS A 56 -15.34 4.09 10.06
C LYS A 56 -15.45 5.28 11.02
N LYS A 57 -14.35 5.97 11.31
CA LYS A 57 -14.33 7.17 12.17
C LYS A 57 -14.46 8.46 11.37
N THR A 58 -14.44 8.40 10.04
CA THR A 58 -14.54 9.56 9.16
C THR A 58 -16.00 9.78 8.74
N SER A 59 -16.44 11.04 8.76
CA SER A 59 -17.76 11.43 8.29
C SER A 59 -17.84 11.26 6.76
N ILE A 60 -18.84 10.51 6.28
CA ILE A 60 -19.14 10.32 4.86
C ILE A 60 -19.79 11.54 4.20
N VAL A 61 -19.92 12.65 4.93
CA VAL A 61 -20.59 13.85 4.42
C VAL A 61 -19.79 14.42 3.26
N SER A 62 -20.44 14.60 2.12
CA SER A 62 -19.78 15.13 0.93
C SER A 62 -19.29 16.56 1.22
N VAL A 63 -18.05 16.82 0.80
CA VAL A 63 -17.43 18.16 0.87
C VAL A 63 -17.67 18.90 -0.44
N SER A 64 -18.66 18.48 -1.23
CA SER A 64 -19.02 19.17 -2.46
C SER A 64 -19.54 20.57 -2.10
N LEU A 65 -19.10 21.54 -2.88
CA LEU A 65 -19.61 22.92 -2.85
C LEU A 65 -20.72 23.11 -3.88
N ASP A 66 -21.20 22.02 -4.47
CA ASP A 66 -22.29 22.04 -5.43
C ASP A 66 -23.61 22.20 -4.66
N PRO A 67 -24.30 23.35 -4.81
CA PRO A 67 -25.54 23.62 -4.09
C PRO A 67 -26.72 22.80 -4.63
N GLU A 68 -26.57 22.13 -5.78
CA GLU A 68 -27.58 21.24 -6.34
C GLU A 68 -27.37 19.76 -5.92
N ASP A 69 -26.24 19.44 -5.28
CA ASP A 69 -25.93 18.10 -4.76
C ASP A 69 -26.64 17.84 -3.42
N LYS A 70 -27.56 16.88 -3.42
CA LYS A 70 -28.38 16.50 -2.26
C LYS A 70 -27.58 15.93 -1.09
N GLU A 71 -26.39 15.41 -1.35
CA GLU A 71 -25.49 14.86 -0.32
C GLU A 71 -24.56 15.94 0.27
N SER A 72 -24.63 17.19 -0.22
CA SER A 72 -23.78 18.30 0.20
C SER A 72 -24.30 19.02 1.44
N ARG A 73 -23.38 19.54 2.25
CA ARG A 73 -23.73 20.38 3.42
C ARG A 73 -24.39 21.71 3.03
N PHE A 74 -24.34 22.07 1.75
CA PHE A 74 -24.77 23.35 1.21
C PHE A 74 -25.94 23.22 0.22
N TYR A 75 -26.66 22.08 0.24
CA TYR A 75 -27.81 21.86 -0.61
C TYR A 75 -28.87 22.96 -0.38
N VAL A 76 -29.28 23.62 -1.47
CA VAL A 76 -30.38 24.58 -1.46
C VAL A 76 -31.54 23.95 -2.22
N GLU A 77 -32.61 23.61 -1.52
CA GLU A 77 -33.84 23.10 -2.14
C GLU A 77 -34.45 24.23 -2.98
N LYS A 78 -34.47 24.03 -4.30
CA LYS A 78 -34.97 25.02 -5.25
C LYS A 78 -36.50 25.01 -5.17
N GLU A 79 -37.08 26.00 -4.48
CA GLU A 79 -38.53 26.25 -4.52
C GLU A 79 -38.96 26.43 -5.99
N ALA A 80 -39.88 25.58 -6.43
CA ALA A 80 -40.48 25.60 -7.76
C ALA A 80 -41.65 26.58 -7.81
#